data_AF-A0A0G2FRJ4-F1
#
_entry.id   AF-A0A0G2FRJ4-F1
#
_cell.length_a   1.000
_cell.length_b   1.000
_cell.length_c   1.000
_cell.angle_alpha   90.00
_cell.angle_beta   90.00
_cell.angle_gamma   90.00
#
_symmetry.space_group_name_H-M   'P 1'
#
loop_
_entity.id
_entity.type
_entity.pdbx_description
1 polymer ?
#
loop_
_entity_poly.entity_id
_entity_poly.type
_entity_poly.pdbx_seq_one_letter_code
_entity_poly.pdbx_strand_id
1 'polypeptide(L)'
;MVVGADSTQTYMLKDESVCLFSGLESILLSIQSLMSTNPYENEPGFEDANEAQDKKNQKDYVQKIRHESLRISVIQRLEEYLGIGADGNVSASSTTDKEDYEVDMDGLEDAGTAFEPFKDLCKRRFLWYYESYLESIRKAKEEVKDGQAFVRMPFEGQGNTMDGKFHYTELERRLRNIKKVLDEETNQWAAQGLSPEFKDATVTVNLRRQYEQVLEHFKQHGLAHHVELEGGNPFVWILTYIGKPMTPLEDGLFRITLHLSPRFPEEQPRARFETRIFHHRIAPDGTPCYYSSPSRREDMKTHLEAIIEMLEDEGPPYDPRTLVYPEAFKLFWGNPQDKKQYKQRLRRSVQASMDL
;
A
#
# COMPACT_ATOMS: atom_id res chain seq x y z
N MET A 1 -16.90 -31.59 -35.04
CA MET A 1 -16.23 -32.41 -34.00
C MET A 1 -15.52 -31.42 -33.08
N VAL A 2 -16.19 -30.82 -32.10
CA VAL A 2 -16.53 -31.39 -30.78
C VAL A 2 -15.35 -32.15 -30.19
N VAL A 3 -14.60 -31.51 -29.29
CA VAL A 3 -14.45 -31.91 -27.88
C VAL A 3 -14.20 -30.61 -27.08
N GLY A 4 -15.09 -30.30 -26.14
CA GLY A 4 -14.92 -29.21 -25.18
C GLY A 4 -14.10 -29.66 -23.98
N ALA A 5 -13.38 -28.72 -23.37
CA ALA A 5 -12.83 -28.85 -22.03
C ALA A 5 -13.40 -27.70 -21.21
N ASP A 6 -14.49 -28.02 -20.53
CA ASP A 6 -15.08 -27.26 -19.43
C ASP A 6 -14.20 -27.52 -18.20
N SER A 7 -13.76 -26.46 -17.51
CA SER A 7 -13.07 -26.60 -16.23
C SER A 7 -13.55 -25.53 -15.27
N THR A 8 -14.84 -25.61 -14.94
CA THR A 8 -15.45 -25.02 -13.76
C THR A 8 -14.91 -25.78 -12.55
N GLN A 9 -14.02 -25.15 -11.78
CA GLN A 9 -13.52 -25.72 -10.54
C GLN A 9 -14.51 -25.36 -9.43
N THR A 10 -15.58 -26.15 -9.33
CA THR A 10 -16.57 -26.07 -8.27
C THR A 10 -15.96 -26.60 -6.98
N TYR A 11 -15.56 -25.71 -6.07
CA TYR A 11 -15.19 -26.12 -4.72
C TYR A 11 -16.46 -26.32 -3.90
N MET A 12 -16.86 -27.59 -3.76
CA MET A 12 -17.93 -28.03 -2.87
C MET A 12 -17.50 -27.78 -1.42
N LEU A 13 -18.17 -26.86 -0.74
CA LEU A 13 -18.15 -26.76 0.73
C LEU A 13 -18.89 -27.98 1.30
N LYS A 14 -18.15 -29.04 1.59
CA LYS A 14 -18.59 -30.04 2.56
C LYS A 14 -18.09 -29.61 3.92
N ASP A 15 -19.00 -29.65 4.89
CA ASP A 15 -18.73 -29.58 6.33
C ASP A 15 -17.68 -30.63 6.69
N GLU A 16 -16.40 -30.26 6.59
CA GLU A 16 -15.27 -31.07 7.00
C GLU A 16 -14.76 -30.52 8.32
N SER A 17 -15.02 -31.27 9.39
CA SER A 17 -14.33 -31.16 10.67
C SER A 17 -12.83 -30.95 10.46
N VAL A 18 -12.28 -29.88 11.06
CA VAL A 18 -10.88 -29.44 10.93
C VAL A 18 -9.93 -30.62 10.94
N CYS A 19 -9.40 -30.96 9.77
CA CYS A 19 -8.38 -32.00 9.65
C CYS A 19 -7.03 -31.40 10.10
N LEU A 20 -6.23 -32.16 10.86
CA LEU A 20 -4.90 -31.79 11.35
C LEU A 20 -3.87 -31.40 10.26
N PHE A 21 -4.27 -31.36 8.98
CA PHE A 21 -3.45 -31.06 7.81
C PHE A 21 -3.62 -29.62 7.28
N SER A 22 -4.55 -28.84 7.82
CA SER A 22 -4.71 -27.43 7.42
C SER A 22 -3.63 -26.57 8.09
N GLY A 23 -2.49 -26.40 7.41
CA GLY A 23 -1.46 -25.43 7.83
C GLY A 23 -2.00 -23.99 7.87
N LEU A 24 -1.32 -23.10 8.61
CA LEU A 24 -1.72 -21.69 8.75
C LEU A 24 -1.94 -21.00 7.39
N GLU A 25 -1.15 -21.34 6.38
CA GLU A 25 -1.32 -20.84 5.01
C GLU A 25 -2.68 -21.23 4.41
N SER A 26 -3.10 -22.48 4.56
CA SER A 26 -4.41 -22.95 4.06
C SER A 26 -5.57 -22.23 4.75
N ILE A 27 -5.44 -21.96 6.05
CA ILE A 27 -6.44 -21.19 6.81
C ILE A 27 -6.50 -19.75 6.29
N LEU A 28 -5.36 -19.09 6.10
CA LEU A 28 -5.30 -17.73 5.57
C LEU A 28 -5.88 -17.62 4.15
N LEU A 29 -5.58 -18.59 3.28
CA LEU A 29 -6.16 -18.67 1.94
C LEU A 29 -7.68 -18.88 1.98
N SER A 30 -8.18 -19.68 2.92
CA SER A 30 -9.61 -19.91 3.10
C SER A 30 -10.35 -18.68 3.63
N ILE A 31 -9.73 -17.93 4.55
CA ILE A 31 -10.27 -16.64 5.00
C ILE A 31 -10.29 -15.65 3.83
N GLN A 32 -9.22 -15.62 3.02
CA GLN A 32 -9.15 -14.74 1.87
C GLN A 32 -10.21 -15.06 0.81
N SER A 33 -10.52 -16.34 0.57
CA SER A 33 -11.52 -16.73 -0.43
C SER A 33 -12.94 -16.29 -0.07
N LEU A 34 -13.26 -16.14 1.23
CA LEU A 34 -14.53 -15.58 1.69
C LEU A 34 -14.70 -14.10 1.30
N MET A 35 -13.61 -13.37 1.04
CA MET A 35 -13.66 -11.99 0.55
C MET A 35 -13.86 -11.94 -0.97
N SER A 36 -14.94 -12.57 -1.45
CA SER A 36 -15.28 -12.66 -2.86
C SER A 36 -15.79 -11.33 -3.42
N THR A 37 -15.88 -11.22 -4.75
CA THR A 37 -16.46 -10.06 -5.43
C THR A 37 -17.97 -9.90 -5.18
N ASN A 38 -18.64 -10.98 -4.75
CA ASN A 38 -20.06 -10.99 -4.41
C ASN A 38 -20.27 -11.73 -3.08
N PRO A 39 -20.06 -11.06 -1.93
CA PRO A 39 -20.15 -11.72 -0.63
C PRO A 39 -21.57 -12.17 -0.27
N TYR A 40 -22.59 -11.74 -1.03
CA TYR A 40 -23.97 -12.18 -0.84
C TYR A 40 -24.15 -13.68 -1.07
N GLU A 41 -23.39 -14.26 -2.02
CA GLU A 41 -23.44 -15.69 -2.34
C GLU A 41 -22.82 -16.56 -1.24
N ASN A 42 -22.07 -15.96 -0.31
CA ASN A 42 -21.50 -16.69 0.82
C ASN A 42 -22.51 -16.94 1.94
N GLU A 43 -23.68 -16.30 1.88
CA GLU A 43 -24.71 -16.42 2.91
C GLU A 43 -25.52 -17.72 2.69
N PRO A 44 -25.81 -18.49 3.76
CA PRO A 44 -26.50 -19.76 3.63
C PRO A 44 -27.84 -19.65 2.90
N GLY A 45 -28.01 -20.40 1.81
CA GLY A 45 -29.23 -20.41 1.00
C GLY A 45 -29.30 -19.31 -0.07
N PHE A 46 -28.21 -18.58 -0.30
CA PHE A 46 -28.10 -17.54 -1.34
C PHE A 46 -27.01 -17.83 -2.38
N GLU A 47 -26.48 -19.05 -2.42
CA GLU A 47 -25.36 -19.47 -3.29
C GLU A 47 -25.72 -19.35 -4.78
N ASP A 48 -26.96 -19.71 -5.14
CA ASP A 48 -27.48 -19.68 -6.52
C ASP A 48 -28.46 -18.51 -6.76
N ALA A 49 -28.50 -17.52 -5.88
CA ALA A 49 -29.44 -16.41 -5.93
C ALA A 49 -29.25 -15.57 -7.22
N ASN A 50 -30.26 -15.54 -8.10
CA ASN A 50 -30.12 -14.95 -9.44
C ASN A 50 -31.40 -14.28 -9.96
N GLU A 51 -32.44 -14.20 -9.14
CA GLU A 51 -33.66 -13.47 -9.50
C GLU A 51 -33.39 -11.97 -9.61
N ALA A 52 -34.32 -11.23 -10.22
CA ALA A 52 -34.15 -9.78 -10.37
C ALA A 52 -34.02 -9.05 -9.01
N GLN A 53 -34.72 -9.56 -7.99
CA GLN A 53 -34.61 -9.04 -6.63
C GLN A 53 -33.27 -9.42 -5.98
N ASP A 54 -32.77 -10.63 -6.20
CA ASP A 54 -31.47 -11.06 -5.69
C ASP A 54 -30.35 -10.20 -6.25
N LYS A 55 -30.36 -9.92 -7.55
CA LYS A 55 -29.37 -9.02 -8.19
C LYS A 55 -29.36 -7.62 -7.58
N LYS A 56 -30.53 -7.12 -7.19
CA LYS A 56 -30.65 -5.84 -6.49
C LYS A 56 -30.05 -5.95 -5.09
N ASN A 57 -30.39 -7.00 -4.33
CA ASN A 57 -29.86 -7.23 -2.99
C ASN A 57 -28.34 -7.45 -3.00
N GLN A 58 -27.80 -8.22 -3.94
CA GLN A 58 -26.37 -8.41 -4.16
C GLN A 58 -25.66 -7.08 -4.37
N LYS A 59 -26.20 -6.23 -5.26
CA LYS A 59 -25.66 -4.88 -5.49
C LYS A 59 -25.68 -4.03 -4.21
N ASP A 60 -26.82 -3.99 -3.53
CA ASP A 60 -26.99 -3.20 -2.31
C ASP A 60 -26.06 -3.71 -1.18
N TYR A 61 -25.86 -5.03 -1.07
CA TYR A 61 -24.95 -5.64 -0.10
C TYR A 61 -23.49 -5.33 -0.41
N VAL A 62 -23.06 -5.49 -1.67
CA VAL A 62 -21.71 -5.11 -2.14
C VAL A 62 -21.41 -3.64 -1.82
N GLN A 63 -22.40 -2.74 -1.98
CA GLN A 63 -22.24 -1.33 -1.63
C GLN A 63 -22.00 -1.13 -0.13
N LYS A 64 -22.77 -1.80 0.75
CA LYS A 64 -22.54 -1.75 2.20
C LYS A 64 -21.16 -2.25 2.58
N ILE A 65 -20.79 -3.44 2.08
CA ILE A 65 -19.49 -4.06 2.39
C ILE A 65 -18.35 -3.16 1.93
N ARG A 66 -18.44 -2.56 0.73
CA ARG A 66 -17.45 -1.57 0.24
C ARG A 66 -17.31 -0.38 1.19
N HIS A 67 -18.43 0.21 1.62
CA HIS A 67 -18.42 1.35 2.54
C HIS A 67 -17.76 0.99 3.89
N GLU A 68 -18.19 -0.11 4.49
CA GLU A 68 -17.75 -0.52 5.82
C GLU A 68 -16.30 -1.03 5.81
N SER A 69 -15.86 -1.66 4.72
CA SER A 69 -14.45 -2.03 4.52
C SER A 69 -13.54 -0.80 4.48
N LEU A 70 -13.94 0.25 3.76
CA LEU A 70 -13.19 1.51 3.75
C LEU A 70 -13.21 2.17 5.13
N ARG A 71 -14.39 2.25 5.77
CA ARG A 71 -14.57 2.93 7.05
C ARG A 71 -13.80 2.28 8.19
N ILE A 72 -13.88 0.95 8.31
CA ILE A 72 -13.34 0.20 9.46
C ILE A 72 -11.93 -0.29 9.14
N SER A 73 -11.80 -1.14 8.11
CA SER A 73 -10.56 -1.89 7.86
C SER A 73 -9.42 -1.01 7.35
N VAL A 74 -9.72 0.14 6.74
CA VAL A 74 -8.73 1.10 6.24
C VAL A 74 -8.67 2.33 7.13
N ILE A 75 -9.75 3.13 7.18
CA ILE A 75 -9.73 4.46 7.78
C ILE A 75 -9.59 4.38 9.29
N GLN A 76 -10.52 3.72 9.99
CA GLN A 76 -10.50 3.64 11.44
C GLN A 76 -9.20 3.00 11.95
N ARG A 77 -8.77 1.89 11.32
CA ARG A 77 -7.50 1.23 11.69
C ARG A 77 -6.28 2.15 11.58
N LEU A 78 -6.20 2.98 10.54
CA LEU A 78 -5.09 3.92 10.38
C LEU A 78 -5.21 5.14 11.28
N GLU A 79 -6.42 5.62 11.56
CA GLU A 79 -6.64 6.66 12.56
C GLU A 79 -6.19 6.21 13.95
N GLU A 80 -6.49 4.97 14.33
CA GLU A 80 -5.98 4.35 15.57
C GLU A 80 -4.45 4.29 15.58
N TYR A 81 -3.81 3.81 14.51
CA TYR A 81 -2.34 3.74 14.41
C TYR A 81 -1.63 5.10 14.42
N LEU A 82 -2.31 6.15 13.98
CA LEU A 82 -1.77 7.51 13.89
C LEU A 82 -2.25 8.40 15.05
N GLY A 83 -3.12 7.89 15.94
CA GLY A 83 -3.71 8.67 17.02
C GLY A 83 -4.59 9.83 16.53
N ILE A 84 -5.23 9.69 15.37
CA ILE A 84 -6.11 10.72 14.78
C ILE A 84 -7.48 10.64 15.47
N GLY A 85 -7.86 11.73 16.14
CA GLY A 85 -9.16 11.88 16.78
C GLY A 85 -10.31 12.10 15.78
N ALA A 86 -11.54 12.04 16.26
CA ALA A 86 -12.75 12.28 15.45
C ALA A 86 -12.81 13.70 14.85
N ASP A 87 -12.16 14.66 15.49
CA ASP A 87 -11.96 16.03 15.01
C ASP A 87 -10.93 16.13 13.87
N GLY A 88 -10.19 15.06 13.60
CA GLY A 88 -9.11 14.98 12.62
C GLY A 88 -7.75 15.43 13.15
N ASN A 89 -7.63 15.77 14.43
CA ASN A 89 -6.36 16.18 15.01
C ASN A 89 -5.57 14.96 15.51
N VAL A 90 -4.24 15.03 15.41
CA VAL A 90 -3.35 14.01 15.98
C VAL A 90 -3.21 14.26 17.48
N SER A 91 -3.47 13.24 18.29
CA SER A 91 -3.29 13.31 19.74
C SER A 91 -1.80 13.41 20.07
N ALA A 92 -1.41 14.38 20.91
CA ALA A 92 -0.01 14.63 21.29
C ALA A 92 0.71 13.45 21.98
N SER A 93 -0.01 12.38 22.31
CA SER A 93 0.51 11.14 22.89
C SER A 93 1.21 10.23 21.86
N SER A 94 0.98 10.39 20.55
CA SER A 94 1.52 9.48 19.52
C SER A 94 2.96 9.79 19.09
N THR A 95 3.49 10.96 19.47
CA THR A 95 4.88 11.38 19.14
C THR A 95 5.94 10.82 20.11
N THR A 96 5.52 10.13 21.17
CA THR A 96 6.40 9.48 22.14
C THR A 96 6.01 8.02 22.32
N ASP A 97 6.07 7.23 21.25
CA ASP A 97 6.33 5.80 21.39
C ASP A 97 7.83 5.66 21.79
N LYS A 98 8.17 6.12 23.00
CA LYS A 98 9.35 5.67 23.76
C LYS A 98 9.00 4.28 24.28
N GLU A 99 8.88 3.31 23.38
CA GLU A 99 8.95 1.92 23.79
C GLU A 99 10.43 1.58 23.83
N ASP A 100 11.00 1.72 25.03
CA ASP A 100 12.32 1.22 25.37
C ASP A 100 12.37 -0.28 25.08
N TYR A 101 12.99 -0.67 23.96
CA TYR A 101 13.36 -2.06 23.68
C TYR A 101 14.61 -2.49 24.46
N GLU A 102 14.82 -1.95 25.66
CA GLU A 102 15.73 -2.56 26.62
C GLU A 102 15.00 -3.78 27.21
N VAL A 103 15.26 -4.94 26.60
CA VAL A 103 14.85 -6.24 27.13
C VAL A 103 15.62 -6.48 28.42
N ASP A 104 15.12 -5.97 29.56
CA ASP A 104 15.51 -6.49 30.86
C ASP A 104 14.63 -7.71 31.16
N MET A 105 15.27 -8.87 31.09
CA MET A 105 14.66 -10.20 31.25
C MET A 105 14.48 -10.50 32.74
N ASP A 106 13.70 -9.69 33.47
CA ASP A 106 13.25 -10.03 34.83
C ASP A 106 12.11 -9.10 35.29
N GLY A 107 10.87 -9.61 35.35
CA GLY A 107 9.80 -8.97 36.11
C GLY A 107 8.42 -9.02 35.48
N LEU A 108 7.55 -9.83 36.08
CA LEU A 108 6.15 -10.05 35.70
C LEU A 108 5.29 -8.77 35.73
N GLU A 109 4.36 -8.71 34.76
CA GLU A 109 3.07 -8.01 34.76
C GLU A 109 3.04 -6.48 34.89
N ASP A 110 3.05 -5.79 33.74
CA ASP A 110 2.29 -4.56 33.55
C ASP A 110 1.76 -4.49 32.10
N ALA A 111 0.64 -3.81 31.89
CA ALA A 111 -0.22 -3.85 30.70
C ALA A 111 0.54 -3.90 29.35
N GLY A 112 0.35 -5.00 28.63
CA GLY A 112 1.13 -5.40 27.46
C GLY A 112 1.26 -4.34 26.37
N THR A 113 2.52 -4.01 26.07
CA THR A 113 2.95 -3.42 24.82
C THR A 113 2.41 -4.30 23.68
N ALA A 114 1.38 -3.83 22.98
CA ALA A 114 0.72 -4.62 21.96
C ALA A 114 1.71 -4.92 20.84
N PHE A 115 1.96 -6.19 20.55
CA PHE A 115 2.76 -6.60 19.40
C PHE A 115 2.07 -6.14 18.10
N GLU A 116 2.56 -5.06 17.49
CA GLU A 116 2.01 -4.48 16.26
C GLU A 116 2.95 -4.57 15.04
N PRO A 117 3.36 -5.78 14.59
CA PRO A 117 4.36 -5.97 13.53
C PRO A 117 3.90 -5.45 12.14
N PHE A 118 2.62 -5.12 12.00
CA PHE A 118 2.02 -4.69 10.75
C PHE A 118 1.69 -3.19 10.70
N LYS A 119 1.94 -2.43 11.77
CA LYS A 119 1.62 -0.98 11.84
C LYS A 119 2.23 -0.22 10.67
N ASP A 120 3.55 -0.28 10.51
CA ASP A 120 4.26 0.37 9.40
C ASP A 120 3.87 -0.21 8.03
N LEU A 121 3.66 -1.53 7.95
CA LEU A 121 3.22 -2.18 6.71
C LEU A 121 1.87 -1.63 6.24
N CYS A 122 0.90 -1.45 7.14
CA CYS A 122 -0.39 -0.84 6.86
C CYS A 122 -0.24 0.62 6.41
N LYS A 123 0.59 1.43 7.07
CA LYS A 123 0.89 2.81 6.65
C LYS A 123 1.44 2.87 5.23
N ARG A 124 2.39 1.99 4.87
CA ARG A 124 2.95 1.93 3.50
C ARG A 124 1.93 1.50 2.46
N ARG A 125 1.18 0.42 2.75
CA ARG A 125 0.15 -0.09 1.83
C ARG A 125 -0.96 0.93 1.60
N PHE A 126 -1.29 1.72 2.63
CA PHE A 126 -2.19 2.84 2.47
C PHE A 126 -1.70 3.84 1.43
N LEU A 127 -0.44 4.26 1.51
CA LEU A 127 0.14 5.18 0.53
C LEU A 127 0.11 4.60 -0.89
N TRP A 128 0.34 3.29 -1.05
CA TRP A 128 0.27 2.63 -2.34
C TRP A 128 -1.14 2.58 -2.91
N TYR A 129 -2.16 2.36 -2.08
CA TYR A 129 -3.54 2.20 -2.52
C TYR A 129 -4.39 3.46 -2.40
N TYR A 130 -3.80 4.59 -1.99
CA TYR A 130 -4.49 5.84 -1.74
C TYR A 130 -5.38 6.28 -2.92
N GLU A 131 -4.84 6.27 -4.14
CA GLU A 131 -5.61 6.61 -5.35
C GLU A 131 -6.75 5.63 -5.61
N SER A 132 -6.53 4.34 -5.34
CA SER A 132 -7.55 3.30 -5.48
C SER A 132 -8.71 3.48 -4.51
N TYR A 133 -8.43 3.95 -3.28
CA TYR A 133 -9.46 4.28 -2.30
C TYR A 133 -10.28 5.50 -2.74
N LEU A 134 -9.62 6.57 -3.20
CA LEU A 134 -10.31 7.76 -3.71
C LEU A 134 -11.18 7.44 -4.94
N GLU A 135 -10.67 6.63 -5.87
CA GLU A 135 -11.43 6.18 -7.04
C GLU A 135 -12.67 5.36 -6.63
N SER A 136 -12.51 4.49 -5.63
CA SER A 136 -13.60 3.67 -5.10
C SER A 136 -14.69 4.52 -4.45
N ILE A 137 -14.31 5.55 -3.68
CA ILE A 137 -15.24 6.53 -3.10
C ILE A 137 -15.94 7.33 -4.19
N ARG A 138 -15.20 7.82 -5.19
CA ARG A 138 -15.75 8.60 -6.30
C ARG A 138 -16.85 7.84 -7.03
N LYS A 139 -16.57 6.59 -7.41
CA LYS A 139 -17.57 5.71 -8.04
C LYS A 139 -18.77 5.47 -7.14
N ALA A 140 -18.54 5.19 -5.85
CA ALA A 140 -19.63 4.93 -4.93
C ALA A 140 -20.54 6.16 -4.73
N LYS A 141 -20.00 7.38 -4.75
CA LYS A 141 -20.79 8.64 -4.74
C LYS A 141 -21.70 8.81 -5.95
N GLU A 142 -21.40 8.18 -7.08
CA GLU A 142 -22.28 8.15 -8.26
C GLU A 142 -23.43 7.14 -8.09
N GLU A 143 -23.22 6.12 -7.27
CA GLU A 143 -24.17 5.02 -7.07
C GLU A 143 -25.14 5.26 -5.90
N VAL A 144 -24.73 5.96 -4.84
CA VAL A 144 -25.53 6.21 -3.63
C VAL A 144 -25.41 7.66 -3.14
N LYS A 145 -26.41 8.12 -2.38
CA LYS A 145 -26.41 9.46 -1.77
C LYS A 145 -25.82 9.45 -0.37
N ASP A 146 -25.13 10.51 0.01
CA ASP A 146 -24.72 10.71 1.39
C ASP A 146 -25.94 10.78 2.33
N GLY A 147 -25.84 10.10 3.47
CA GLY A 147 -26.91 9.93 4.45
C GLY A 147 -27.97 8.88 4.08
N GLN A 148 -27.89 8.27 2.89
CA GLN A 148 -28.78 7.17 2.50
C GLN A 148 -28.56 5.96 3.42
N ALA A 149 -29.65 5.42 3.96
CA ALA A 149 -29.61 4.25 4.82
C ALA A 149 -29.25 2.98 4.04
N PHE A 150 -28.53 2.08 4.72
CA PHE A 150 -28.26 0.73 4.23
C PHE A 150 -29.56 -0.04 4.05
N VAL A 151 -29.71 -0.73 2.91
CA VAL A 151 -30.90 -1.56 2.63
C VAL A 151 -30.77 -2.87 3.40
N ARG A 152 -31.64 -3.16 4.36
CA ARG A 152 -31.59 -4.43 5.12
C ARG A 152 -31.71 -5.66 4.20
N MET A 153 -30.76 -6.59 4.30
CA MET A 153 -30.78 -7.83 3.51
C MET A 153 -31.74 -8.87 4.09
N PRO A 154 -32.25 -9.83 3.29
CA PRO A 154 -33.20 -10.86 3.75
C PRO A 154 -32.67 -11.74 4.89
N PHE A 155 -31.36 -11.96 4.95
CA PHE A 155 -30.69 -12.74 5.99
C PHE A 155 -30.36 -11.94 7.27
N GLU A 156 -30.64 -10.64 7.32
CA GLU A 156 -30.42 -9.80 8.50
C GLU A 156 -31.64 -9.85 9.46
N GLY A 157 -31.49 -10.50 10.61
CA GLY A 157 -32.47 -10.69 11.69
C GLY A 157 -32.21 -9.84 12.94
N GLN A 158 -32.75 -10.21 14.11
CA GLN A 158 -32.60 -9.44 15.36
C GLN A 158 -31.18 -9.48 15.97
N GLY A 159 -30.31 -10.39 15.53
CA GLY A 159 -28.97 -10.59 16.09
C GLY A 159 -27.80 -10.32 15.14
N ASN A 160 -28.06 -9.99 13.88
CA ASN A 160 -27.04 -9.84 12.83
C ASN A 160 -27.37 -8.71 11.83
N THR A 161 -27.85 -7.56 12.33
CA THR A 161 -28.11 -6.42 11.46
C THR A 161 -26.83 -5.67 11.08
N MET A 162 -26.82 -5.14 9.87
CA MET A 162 -25.81 -4.20 9.39
C MET A 162 -26.50 -2.86 9.09
N ASP A 163 -26.98 -2.22 10.15
CA ASP A 163 -27.64 -0.92 10.09
C ASP A 163 -26.61 0.21 9.96
N GLY A 164 -26.91 1.22 9.14
CA GLY A 164 -25.99 2.32 8.91
C GLY A 164 -26.42 3.22 7.76
N LYS A 165 -25.54 4.15 7.39
CA LYS A 165 -25.74 5.11 6.31
C LYS A 165 -24.44 5.29 5.52
N PHE A 166 -24.58 5.54 4.23
CA PHE A 166 -23.46 5.91 3.38
C PHE A 166 -23.00 7.34 3.71
N HIS A 167 -21.73 7.51 4.05
CA HIS A 167 -21.12 8.80 4.39
C HIS A 167 -19.81 9.00 3.61
N TYR A 168 -19.87 8.86 2.29
CA TYR A 168 -18.68 8.85 1.45
C TYR A 168 -17.92 10.18 1.43
N THR A 169 -18.60 11.33 1.58
CA THR A 169 -17.90 12.62 1.72
C THR A 169 -17.04 12.66 2.98
N GLU A 170 -17.54 12.10 4.08
CA GLU A 170 -16.79 12.04 5.33
C GLU A 170 -15.64 11.04 5.25
N LEU A 171 -15.85 9.86 4.63
CA LEU A 171 -14.77 8.90 4.39
C LEU A 171 -13.66 9.52 3.52
N GLU A 172 -14.01 10.30 2.50
CA GLU A 172 -13.02 10.99 1.65
C GLU A 172 -12.20 12.00 2.46
N ARG A 173 -12.86 12.81 3.31
CA ARG A 173 -12.21 13.77 4.20
C ARG A 173 -11.22 13.07 5.13
N ARG A 174 -11.64 11.97 5.76
CA ARG A 174 -10.82 11.18 6.69
C ARG A 174 -9.61 10.54 5.99
N LEU A 175 -9.79 9.95 4.80
CA LEU A 175 -8.68 9.43 3.99
C LEU A 175 -7.63 10.50 3.66
N ARG A 176 -8.09 11.70 3.25
CA ARG A 176 -7.19 12.83 2.96
C ARG A 176 -6.42 13.26 4.20
N ASN A 177 -7.07 13.23 5.36
CA ASN A 177 -6.41 13.55 6.63
C ASN A 177 -5.33 12.54 7.00
N ILE A 178 -5.62 11.23 6.87
CA ILE A 178 -4.63 10.16 7.08
C ILE A 178 -3.42 10.37 6.17
N LYS A 179 -3.65 10.64 4.87
CA LYS A 179 -2.57 10.91 3.91
C LYS A 179 -1.72 12.10 4.33
N LYS A 180 -2.36 13.19 4.73
CA LYS A 180 -1.68 14.40 5.23
C LYS A 180 -0.80 14.08 6.44
N VAL A 181 -1.32 13.37 7.44
CA VAL A 181 -0.56 12.99 8.64
C VAL A 181 0.64 12.10 8.31
N LEU A 182 0.49 11.14 7.38
CA LEU A 182 1.59 10.30 6.93
C LEU A 182 2.68 11.07 6.16
N ASP A 183 2.27 12.04 5.34
CA ASP A 183 3.22 12.94 4.66
C ASP A 183 3.96 13.82 5.68
N GLU A 184 3.26 14.35 6.70
CA GLU A 184 3.85 15.11 7.80
C GLU A 184 4.81 14.26 8.65
N GLU A 185 4.43 13.02 9.00
CA GLU A 185 5.29 12.05 9.68
C GLU A 185 6.61 11.85 8.90
N THR A 186 6.51 11.61 7.59
CA THR A 186 7.67 11.40 6.72
C THR A 186 8.57 12.63 6.64
N ASN A 187 7.99 13.83 6.53
CA ASN A 187 8.73 15.08 6.44
C ASN A 187 9.48 15.42 7.75
N GLN A 188 8.97 14.95 8.90
CA GLN A 188 9.61 15.19 10.19
C GLN A 188 10.85 14.32 10.42
N TRP A 189 10.94 13.14 9.79
CA TRP A 189 12.04 12.22 10.01
C TRP A 189 13.42 12.82 9.72
N ALA A 190 13.53 13.64 8.68
CA ALA A 190 14.77 14.33 8.34
C ALA A 190 15.27 15.22 9.50
N ALA A 191 14.34 15.96 10.13
CA ALA A 191 14.65 16.84 11.25
C ALA A 191 14.90 16.05 12.55
N GLN A 192 14.10 15.02 12.81
CA GLN A 192 14.25 14.14 13.98
C GLN A 192 15.59 13.40 13.97
N GLY A 193 15.99 12.86 12.82
CA GLY A 193 17.27 12.14 12.67
C GLY A 193 18.52 13.03 12.85
N LEU A 194 18.36 14.35 12.74
CA LEU A 194 19.43 15.32 13.03
C LEU A 194 19.39 15.86 14.47
N SER A 195 18.43 15.42 15.29
CA SER A 195 18.36 15.83 16.69
C SER A 195 19.61 15.36 17.45
N PRO A 196 19.97 16.03 18.57
CA PRO A 196 21.10 15.61 19.40
C PRO A 196 21.01 14.16 19.88
N GLU A 197 19.79 13.63 20.03
CA GLU A 197 19.51 12.26 20.47
C GLU A 197 20.00 11.22 19.45
N PHE A 198 19.87 11.52 18.15
CA PHE A 198 20.25 10.60 17.07
C PHE A 198 21.66 10.84 16.52
N LYS A 199 22.37 11.87 17.00
CA LYS A 199 23.70 12.23 16.46
C LYS A 199 24.69 11.07 16.47
N ASP A 200 24.76 10.34 17.57
CA ASP A 200 25.68 9.20 17.79
C ASP A 200 24.92 7.87 17.95
N ALA A 201 23.63 7.85 17.57
CA ALA A 201 22.82 6.64 17.66
C ALA A 201 23.27 5.56 16.67
N THR A 202 23.09 4.30 17.04
CA THR A 202 23.45 3.12 16.24
C THR A 202 22.88 3.18 14.82
N VAL A 203 21.62 3.62 14.69
CA VAL A 203 20.96 3.79 13.38
C VAL A 203 21.73 4.76 12.48
N THR A 204 22.14 5.92 13.00
CA THR A 204 22.88 6.95 12.25
C THR A 204 24.24 6.44 11.79
N VAL A 205 24.98 5.76 12.66
CA VAL A 205 26.28 5.15 12.32
C VAL A 205 26.11 4.07 11.27
N ASN A 206 25.09 3.21 11.39
CA ASN A 206 24.80 2.16 10.42
C ASN A 206 24.46 2.75 9.05
N LEU A 207 23.59 3.75 8.98
CA LEU A 207 23.20 4.39 7.72
C LEU A 207 24.38 5.06 7.01
N ARG A 208 25.26 5.75 7.75
CA ARG A 208 26.50 6.31 7.17
C ARG A 208 27.40 5.22 6.60
N ARG A 209 27.59 4.11 7.32
CA ARG A 209 28.37 2.97 6.84
C ARG A 209 27.75 2.34 5.58
N GLN A 210 26.43 2.16 5.56
CA GLN A 210 25.73 1.64 4.38
C GLN A 210 25.88 2.57 3.17
N TYR A 211 25.84 3.89 3.39
CA TYR A 211 26.07 4.86 2.31
C TYR A 211 27.44 4.71 1.67
N GLU A 212 28.51 4.58 2.47
CA GLU A 212 29.85 4.33 1.96
C GLU A 212 29.95 3.02 1.16
N GLN A 213 29.31 1.95 1.64
CA GLN A 213 29.27 0.66 0.95
C GLN A 213 28.51 0.74 -0.38
N VAL A 214 27.38 1.47 -0.41
CA VAL A 214 26.57 1.68 -1.62
C VAL A 214 27.36 2.48 -2.65
N LEU A 215 28.04 3.56 -2.26
CA LEU A 215 28.86 4.36 -3.17
C LEU A 215 29.94 3.52 -3.85
N GLU A 216 30.64 2.68 -3.09
CA GLU A 216 31.69 1.81 -3.62
C GLU A 216 31.10 0.77 -4.58
N HIS A 217 29.98 0.15 -4.20
CA HIS A 217 29.29 -0.83 -5.03
C HIS A 217 28.85 -0.23 -6.38
N PHE A 218 28.22 0.94 -6.38
CA PHE A 218 27.71 1.58 -7.60
C PHE A 218 28.83 2.06 -8.54
N LYS A 219 29.95 2.54 -7.99
CA LYS A 219 31.15 2.89 -8.77
C LYS A 219 31.71 1.69 -9.54
N GLN A 220 31.81 0.53 -8.88
CA GLN A 220 32.40 -0.67 -9.49
C GLN A 220 31.55 -1.25 -10.62
N HIS A 221 30.23 -1.10 -10.57
CA HIS A 221 29.32 -1.71 -11.54
C HIS A 221 28.99 -0.81 -12.73
N GLY A 222 29.55 0.41 -12.79
CA GLY A 222 29.36 1.33 -13.91
C GLY A 222 27.90 1.71 -14.15
N LEU A 223 27.05 1.59 -13.13
CA LEU A 223 25.66 1.97 -13.20
C LEU A 223 25.57 3.49 -13.32
N ALA A 224 24.77 3.99 -14.27
CA ALA A 224 24.52 5.42 -14.47
C ALA A 224 23.57 5.97 -13.39
N HIS A 225 23.85 5.66 -12.12
CA HIS A 225 23.01 6.03 -10.99
C HIS A 225 23.87 6.77 -9.99
N HIS A 226 23.42 7.95 -9.59
CA HIS A 226 24.08 8.76 -8.57
C HIS A 226 23.32 8.63 -7.26
N VAL A 227 24.05 8.38 -6.17
CA VAL A 227 23.48 8.29 -4.82
C VAL A 227 24.17 9.30 -3.93
N GLU A 228 23.38 10.15 -3.26
CA GLU A 228 23.89 11.15 -2.33
C GLU A 228 22.99 11.26 -1.09
N LEU A 229 23.52 11.90 -0.05
CA LEU A 229 22.77 12.27 1.13
C LEU A 229 22.38 13.74 1.04
N GLU A 230 21.11 14.07 1.26
CA GLU A 230 20.65 15.46 1.22
C GLU A 230 21.31 16.25 2.36
N GLY A 231 22.16 17.22 2.01
CA GLY A 231 22.90 18.01 3.00
C GLY A 231 23.80 17.16 3.93
N GLY A 232 24.16 15.94 3.54
CA GLY A 232 24.89 15.00 4.41
C GLY A 232 24.04 14.36 5.51
N ASN A 233 22.72 14.49 5.45
CA ASN A 233 21.79 13.86 6.38
C ASN A 233 21.62 12.36 6.06
N PRO A 234 22.06 11.43 6.93
CA PRO A 234 21.95 9.99 6.66
C PRO A 234 20.51 9.46 6.63
N PHE A 235 19.52 10.26 7.04
CA PHE A 235 18.10 9.92 7.00
C PHE A 235 17.39 10.37 5.71
N VAL A 236 18.10 11.03 4.79
CA VAL A 236 17.54 11.47 3.51
C VAL A 236 18.50 11.12 2.38
N TRP A 237 18.14 10.08 1.62
CA TRP A 237 18.94 9.59 0.50
C TRP A 237 18.33 10.03 -0.81
N ILE A 238 19.15 10.48 -1.73
CA ILE A 238 18.74 10.87 -3.08
C ILE A 238 19.35 9.88 -4.05
N LEU A 239 18.50 9.17 -4.78
CA LEU A 239 18.85 8.36 -5.94
C LEU A 239 18.51 9.15 -7.20
N THR A 240 19.49 9.39 -8.06
CA THR A 240 19.28 9.89 -9.41
C THR A 240 19.51 8.76 -10.39
N TYR A 241 18.42 8.28 -11.00
CA TYR A 241 18.43 7.24 -12.01
C TYR A 241 18.46 7.86 -13.41
N ILE A 242 19.49 7.51 -14.19
CA ILE A 242 19.59 7.84 -15.62
C ILE A 242 19.18 6.61 -16.40
N GLY A 243 18.18 6.76 -17.28
CA GLY A 243 17.65 5.66 -18.06
C GLY A 243 18.66 5.05 -19.03
N LYS A 244 18.68 3.72 -19.09
CA LYS A 244 19.63 2.97 -19.91
C LYS A 244 19.31 3.08 -21.41
N PRO A 245 20.32 3.04 -22.30
CA PRO A 245 20.11 2.98 -23.73
C PRO A 245 19.22 1.80 -24.13
N MET A 246 18.43 1.95 -25.20
CA MET A 246 17.55 0.90 -25.72
C MET A 246 16.43 0.46 -24.75
N THR A 247 16.11 1.29 -23.76
CA THR A 247 14.96 1.07 -22.87
C THR A 247 13.91 2.17 -23.08
N PRO A 248 12.63 1.96 -22.67
CA PRO A 248 11.60 3.00 -22.69
C PRO A 248 11.93 4.24 -21.85
N LEU A 249 12.96 4.16 -21.00
CA LEU A 249 13.40 5.21 -20.10
C LEU A 249 14.66 5.92 -20.58
N GLU A 250 15.20 5.54 -21.75
CA GLU A 250 16.42 6.11 -22.33
C GLU A 250 16.48 7.64 -22.20
N ASP A 251 17.63 8.13 -21.76
CA ASP A 251 17.95 9.53 -21.46
C ASP A 251 17.12 10.19 -20.34
N GLY A 252 16.11 9.52 -19.80
CA GLY A 252 15.30 10.03 -18.69
C GLY A 252 16.11 10.21 -17.41
N LEU A 253 15.92 11.35 -16.74
CA LEU A 253 16.56 11.68 -15.47
C LEU A 253 15.54 11.70 -14.33
N PHE A 254 15.57 10.69 -13.46
CA PHE A 254 14.60 10.55 -12.39
C PHE A 254 15.28 10.75 -11.04
N ARG A 255 14.91 11.80 -10.32
CA ARG A 255 15.33 12.05 -8.93
C ARG A 255 14.32 11.43 -7.98
N ILE A 256 14.79 10.54 -7.11
CA ILE A 256 14.01 9.84 -6.10
C ILE A 256 14.60 10.16 -4.72
N THR A 257 13.77 10.66 -3.82
CA THR A 257 14.14 10.90 -2.42
C THR A 257 13.63 9.76 -1.56
N LEU A 258 14.48 9.20 -0.69
CA LEU A 258 14.10 8.22 0.32
C LEU A 258 14.30 8.85 1.70
N HIS A 259 13.19 8.98 2.43
CA HIS A 259 13.21 9.40 3.83
C HIS A 259 13.23 8.15 4.72
N LEU A 260 14.13 8.13 5.70
CA LEU A 260 14.26 7.05 6.67
C LEU A 260 13.82 7.53 8.04
N SER A 261 13.01 6.72 8.72
CA SER A 261 12.64 6.96 10.10
C SER A 261 13.87 6.85 11.02
N PRO A 262 13.94 7.65 12.10
CA PRO A 262 14.86 7.38 13.21
C PRO A 262 14.68 5.98 13.83
N ARG A 263 13.51 5.34 13.62
CA ARG A 263 13.20 3.95 13.98
C ARG A 263 13.42 2.97 12.82
N PHE A 264 14.38 3.22 11.95
CA PHE A 264 14.76 2.26 10.92
C PHE A 264 15.65 1.16 11.53
N PRO A 265 15.37 -0.14 11.29
CA PRO A 265 14.54 -0.71 10.22
C PRO A 265 13.09 -1.08 10.60
N GLU A 266 12.64 -0.81 11.82
CA GLU A 266 11.27 -1.11 12.26
C GLU A 266 10.24 -0.37 11.39
N GLU A 267 10.51 0.89 11.09
CA GLU A 267 9.80 1.69 10.09
C GLU A 267 10.60 1.75 8.79
N GLN A 268 9.98 1.26 7.72
CA GLN A 268 10.64 1.12 6.43
C GLN A 268 10.71 2.46 5.67
N PRO A 269 11.69 2.67 4.78
CA PRO A 269 11.86 3.93 4.07
C PRO A 269 10.63 4.37 3.27
N ARG A 270 10.43 5.68 3.15
CA ARG A 270 9.40 6.29 2.30
C ARG A 270 10.09 6.94 1.10
N ALA A 271 9.98 6.29 -0.05
CA ALA A 271 10.49 6.79 -1.31
C ALA A 271 9.47 7.72 -1.99
N ARG A 272 9.98 8.73 -2.70
CA ARG A 272 9.21 9.71 -3.46
C ARG A 272 9.95 10.01 -4.76
N PHE A 273 9.29 9.80 -5.89
CA PHE A 273 9.75 10.32 -7.18
C PHE A 273 9.47 11.82 -7.24
N GLU A 274 10.52 12.62 -7.14
CA GLU A 274 10.45 14.08 -7.32
C GLU A 274 10.19 14.41 -8.79
N THR A 275 10.85 13.65 -9.67
CA THR A 275 10.60 13.73 -11.11
C THR A 275 9.33 12.96 -11.47
N ARG A 276 8.33 13.64 -12.01
CA ARG A 276 7.06 13.02 -12.40
C ARG A 276 7.24 12.01 -13.53
N ILE A 277 6.69 10.81 -13.35
CA ILE A 277 6.70 9.74 -14.34
C ILE A 277 5.33 9.06 -14.43
N PHE A 278 4.86 8.79 -15.65
CA PHE A 278 3.62 8.03 -15.86
C PHE A 278 3.92 6.53 -15.85
N HIS A 279 3.89 5.91 -14.66
CA HIS A 279 4.25 4.51 -14.45
C HIS A 279 3.17 3.75 -13.65
N HIS A 280 2.96 2.47 -13.95
CA HIS A 280 1.88 1.69 -13.31
C HIS A 280 2.09 1.42 -11.81
N ARG A 281 3.35 1.43 -11.35
CA ARG A 281 3.76 1.25 -9.95
C ARG A 281 4.14 2.56 -9.23
N ILE A 282 3.93 3.72 -9.84
CA ILE A 282 4.26 5.02 -9.24
C ILE A 282 2.99 5.87 -9.24
N ALA A 283 2.56 6.28 -8.04
CA ALA A 283 1.39 7.12 -7.87
C ALA A 283 1.59 8.51 -8.51
N PRO A 284 0.50 9.24 -8.82
CA PRO A 284 0.59 10.61 -9.33
C PRO A 284 1.38 11.57 -8.43
N ASP A 285 1.38 11.31 -7.11
CA ASP A 285 2.16 12.07 -6.12
C ASP A 285 3.62 11.60 -5.99
N GLY A 286 4.06 10.68 -6.84
CA GLY A 286 5.43 10.14 -6.85
C GLY A 286 5.67 8.96 -5.91
N THR A 287 4.68 8.49 -5.14
CA THR A 287 4.86 7.32 -4.26
C THR A 287 5.08 6.04 -5.08
N PRO A 288 6.21 5.33 -4.96
CA PRO A 288 6.44 4.08 -5.65
C PRO A 288 6.01 2.86 -4.82
N CYS A 289 5.52 1.83 -5.50
CA CYS A 289 5.35 0.48 -4.96
C CYS A 289 6.50 -0.41 -5.39
N TYR A 290 7.35 -0.78 -4.44
CA TYR A 290 8.48 -1.66 -4.62
C TYR A 290 8.61 -2.61 -3.42
N TYR A 291 9.29 -3.73 -3.64
CA TYR A 291 9.50 -4.75 -2.61
C TYR A 291 10.99 -4.89 -2.33
N SER A 292 11.42 -4.41 -1.17
CA SER A 292 12.74 -4.78 -0.65
C SER A 292 12.75 -6.24 -0.21
N SER A 293 13.93 -6.85 -0.19
CA SER A 293 14.14 -8.23 0.21
C SER A 293 13.64 -8.45 1.65
N PRO A 294 12.70 -9.37 1.91
CA PRO A 294 12.14 -9.55 3.25
C PRO A 294 13.16 -9.93 4.33
N SER A 295 14.28 -10.53 3.94
CA SER A 295 15.38 -10.95 4.81
C SER A 295 16.49 -9.90 4.96
N ARG A 296 16.39 -8.76 4.27
CA ARG A 296 17.40 -7.67 4.28
C ARG A 296 16.72 -6.29 4.28
N ARG A 297 15.66 -6.14 5.09
CA ARG A 297 14.84 -4.92 5.18
C ARG A 297 15.58 -3.74 5.82
N GLU A 298 16.74 -4.02 6.41
CA GLU A 298 17.66 -3.09 7.04
C GLU A 298 18.77 -2.61 6.09
N ASP A 299 18.87 -3.18 4.88
CA ASP A 299 19.92 -2.88 3.91
C ASP A 299 19.42 -1.91 2.84
N MET A 300 19.86 -0.65 2.91
CA MET A 300 19.51 0.41 1.97
C MET A 300 19.89 0.08 0.52
N LYS A 301 20.93 -0.72 0.30
CA LYS A 301 21.29 -1.17 -1.04
C LYS A 301 20.12 -1.92 -1.69
N THR A 302 19.48 -2.83 -0.96
CA THR A 302 18.37 -3.62 -1.48
C THR A 302 17.14 -2.78 -1.79
N HIS A 303 16.90 -1.69 -1.05
CA HIS A 303 15.84 -0.74 -1.37
C HIS A 303 16.11 0.01 -2.67
N LEU A 304 17.35 0.49 -2.88
CA LEU A 304 17.75 1.18 -4.10
C LEU A 304 17.68 0.26 -5.32
N GLU A 305 18.22 -0.96 -5.20
CA GLU A 305 18.14 -1.98 -6.25
C GLU A 305 16.69 -2.32 -6.58
N ALA A 306 15.83 -2.52 -5.58
CA ALA A 306 14.41 -2.83 -5.81
C ALA A 306 13.64 -1.69 -6.50
N ILE A 307 13.98 -0.43 -6.24
CA ILE A 307 13.40 0.72 -6.96
C ILE A 307 13.84 0.72 -8.42
N ILE A 308 15.12 0.45 -8.69
CA ILE A 308 15.68 0.38 -10.04
C ILE A 308 15.06 -0.79 -10.81
N GLU A 309 15.05 -1.99 -10.21
CA GLU A 309 14.45 -3.19 -10.81
C GLU A 309 12.97 -2.97 -11.12
N MET A 310 12.22 -2.37 -10.20
CA MET A 310 10.81 -2.05 -10.40
C MET A 310 10.58 -1.09 -11.58
N LEU A 311 11.50 -0.14 -11.78
CA LEU A 311 11.42 0.85 -12.83
C LEU A 311 11.82 0.26 -14.20
N GLU A 312 12.75 -0.69 -14.22
CA GLU A 312 13.24 -1.36 -15.44
C GLU A 312 12.39 -2.55 -15.90
N ASP A 313 11.46 -3.02 -15.08
CA ASP A 313 10.61 -4.18 -15.37
C ASP A 313 9.53 -3.87 -16.42
N GLU A 314 9.82 -4.18 -17.69
CA GLU A 314 8.89 -3.96 -18.81
C GLU A 314 7.76 -5.00 -18.92
N GLY A 315 7.91 -6.16 -18.26
CA GLY A 315 7.01 -7.30 -18.43
C GLY A 315 6.64 -8.03 -17.14
N PRO A 316 6.27 -7.32 -16.05
CA PRO A 316 5.93 -7.95 -14.79
C PRO A 316 4.76 -8.92 -14.95
N PRO A 317 4.64 -9.99 -14.15
CA PRO A 317 3.37 -10.71 -14.05
C PRO A 317 2.27 -9.78 -13.53
N TYR A 318 1.02 -10.04 -13.93
CA TYR A 318 -0.13 -9.31 -13.39
C TYR A 318 -0.22 -9.53 -11.87
N ASP A 319 -0.11 -8.45 -11.10
CA ASP A 319 -0.28 -8.47 -9.65
C ASP A 319 -1.17 -7.31 -9.19
N PRO A 320 -2.41 -7.57 -8.72
CA PRO A 320 -3.31 -6.52 -8.27
C PRO A 320 -2.81 -5.78 -7.02
N ARG A 321 -1.86 -6.36 -6.27
CA ARG A 321 -1.24 -5.70 -5.10
C ARG A 321 -0.26 -4.58 -5.48
N THR A 322 -0.01 -4.41 -6.78
CA THR A 322 0.84 -3.34 -7.32
C THR A 322 0.03 -2.26 -8.03
N LEU A 323 -1.31 -2.29 -7.89
CA LEU A 323 -2.22 -1.29 -8.43
C LEU A 323 -2.13 0.00 -7.61
N VAL A 324 -1.16 0.85 -7.99
CA VAL A 324 -0.88 2.12 -7.33
C VAL A 324 -1.43 3.31 -8.09
N TYR A 325 -1.29 3.30 -9.42
CA TYR A 325 -1.90 4.31 -10.28
C TYR A 325 -2.96 3.64 -11.16
N PRO A 326 -4.26 3.69 -10.78
CA PRO A 326 -5.32 2.94 -11.47
C PRO A 326 -5.40 3.18 -12.98
N GLU A 327 -5.20 4.43 -13.43
CA GLU A 327 -5.22 4.78 -14.85
C GLU A 327 -4.04 4.14 -15.59
N ALA A 328 -2.82 4.29 -15.08
CA ALA A 328 -1.63 3.70 -15.69
C ALA A 328 -1.68 2.17 -15.67
N PHE A 329 -2.13 1.57 -14.56
CA PHE A 329 -2.30 0.12 -14.42
C PHE A 329 -3.31 -0.44 -15.41
N LYS A 330 -4.47 0.22 -15.59
CA LYS A 330 -5.46 -0.15 -16.60
C LYS A 330 -4.88 -0.09 -18.01
N LEU A 331 -4.14 0.96 -18.34
CA LEU A 331 -3.56 1.09 -19.68
C LEU A 331 -2.47 0.04 -19.94
N PHE A 332 -1.65 -0.26 -18.93
CA PHE A 332 -0.58 -1.24 -19.01
C PHE A 332 -1.11 -2.67 -19.26
N TRP A 333 -2.18 -3.05 -18.56
CA TRP A 333 -2.82 -4.36 -18.70
C TRP A 333 -4.00 -4.43 -19.68
N GLY A 334 -4.29 -3.34 -20.36
CA GLY A 334 -5.41 -3.23 -21.29
C GLY A 334 -5.17 -3.91 -22.64
N ASN A 335 -6.04 -3.59 -23.59
CA ASN A 335 -5.94 -4.09 -24.96
C ASN A 335 -4.73 -3.46 -25.71
N PRO A 336 -4.41 -3.87 -26.96
CA PRO A 336 -3.27 -3.32 -27.69
C PRO A 336 -3.28 -1.79 -27.87
N GLN A 337 -4.46 -1.16 -27.94
CA GLN A 337 -4.60 0.28 -28.05
C GLN A 337 -4.30 0.98 -26.72
N ASP A 338 -4.76 0.41 -25.61
CA ASP A 338 -4.46 0.89 -24.26
C ASP A 338 -2.95 0.83 -23.98
N LYS A 339 -2.30 -0.30 -24.33
CA LYS A 339 -0.85 -0.46 -24.18
C LYS A 339 -0.07 0.56 -25.01
N LYS A 340 -0.56 0.91 -26.21
CA LYS A 340 0.02 1.97 -27.04
C LYS A 340 -0.10 3.34 -26.37
N GLN A 341 -1.25 3.64 -25.76
CA GLN A 341 -1.44 4.88 -25.00
C GLN A 341 -0.53 4.94 -23.77
N TYR A 342 -0.36 3.84 -23.04
CA TYR A 342 0.59 3.76 -21.93
C TYR A 342 2.00 4.14 -22.38
N LYS A 343 2.52 3.46 -23.41
CA LYS A 343 3.86 3.74 -23.95
C LYS A 343 4.04 5.19 -24.41
N GLN A 344 3.01 5.77 -25.02
CA GLN A 344 3.04 7.18 -25.44
C GLN A 344 3.11 8.14 -24.25
N ARG A 345 2.35 7.89 -23.18
CA ARG A 345 2.35 8.73 -21.98
C ARG A 345 3.64 8.57 -21.18
N LEU A 346 4.14 7.35 -21.03
CA LEU A 346 5.44 7.06 -20.42
C LEU A 346 6.55 7.83 -21.14
N ARG A 347 6.64 7.71 -22.47
CA ARG A 347 7.63 8.43 -23.28
C ARG A 347 7.54 9.95 -23.12
N ARG A 348 6.33 10.51 -23.03
CA ARG A 348 6.15 11.95 -22.78
C ARG A 348 6.67 12.35 -21.40
N SER A 349 6.43 11.54 -20.37
CA SER A 349 6.95 11.82 -19.04
C SER A 349 8.47 11.66 -18.94
N VAL A 350 9.06 10.73 -19.69
CA VAL A 350 10.51 10.56 -19.80
C VAL A 350 11.14 11.76 -20.50
N GLN A 351 10.55 12.24 -21.61
CA GLN A 351 11.06 13.45 -22.27
C GLN A 351 11.01 14.68 -21.34
N ALA A 352 9.93 14.82 -20.56
CA ALA A 352 9.78 15.91 -19.61
C ALA A 352 10.74 15.81 -18.41
N SER A 353 11.28 14.63 -18.11
CA SER A 353 12.25 14.46 -17.02
C SER A 353 13.63 14.98 -17.38
N MET A 354 13.94 15.14 -18.67
CA MET A 354 15.21 15.66 -19.17
C MET A 354 15.35 17.18 -19.05
N ASP A 355 14.24 17.89 -18.86
CA ASP A 355 14.17 19.37 -18.82
C ASP A 355 14.29 19.94 -17.39
N LEU A 356 14.50 19.08 -16.39
CA LEU A 356 14.65 19.39 -14.95
C LEU A 356 16.13 19.39 -14.55
#